data_AF-A0AAY4BWP3-F1
#
_entry.id   AF-A0AAY4BWP3-F1
#
_cell.length_a   1.000
_cell.length_b   1.000
_cell.length_c   1.000
_cell.angle_alpha   90.00
_cell.angle_beta   90.00
_cell.angle_gamma   90.00
#
_symmetry.space_group_name_H-M   'P 1'
#
loop_
_entity.id
_entity.type
_entity.pdbx_description
1 polymer ?
#
loop_
_entity_poly.entity_id
_entity_poly.type
_entity_poly.pdbx_seq_one_letter_code
_entity_poly.pdbx_strand_id
1 'polypeptide(L)'
;MRTLGMDVFKQQKVEDFYEIGEELGSGQFAVVKRCKEKSTGMEYAAKFIKKRQSRASRRGVRREEIEREVDILRDLVGKPRGPTGRPLVAL
;
A
#
# COMPACT_ATOMS: atom_id res chain seq x y z
N MET A 1 7.93 29.23 -0.12
CA MET A 1 6.70 28.64 0.45
C MET A 1 6.62 27.21 -0.08
N ARG A 2 6.98 26.20 0.73
CA ARG A 2 6.97 24.79 0.29
C ARG A 2 5.55 24.25 0.49
N THR A 3 4.87 23.92 -0.60
CA THR A 3 3.55 23.29 -0.62
C THR A 3 3.69 21.85 -0.13
N LEU A 4 3.66 21.64 1.18
CA LEU A 4 3.65 20.32 1.81
C LEU A 4 2.22 19.77 1.74
N GLY A 5 1.90 18.96 0.72
CA GLY A 5 0.56 18.35 0.66
C GLY A 5 0.23 17.44 -0.52
N MET A 6 1.18 17.07 -1.38
CA MET A 6 0.85 16.34 -2.62
C MET A 6 1.81 15.20 -3.00
N ASP A 7 2.49 14.58 -2.04
CA ASP A 7 3.45 13.49 -2.32
C ASP A 7 3.19 12.20 -1.52
N VAL A 8 1.99 12.00 -0.96
CA VAL A 8 1.70 10.77 -0.19
C VAL A 8 1.44 9.55 -1.09
N PHE A 9 0.88 9.77 -2.29
CA PHE A 9 0.54 8.69 -3.24
C PHE A 9 1.15 8.97 -4.62
N LYS A 10 1.93 8.02 -5.14
CA LYS A 10 2.37 8.08 -6.54
C LYS A 10 1.16 7.83 -7.45
N GLN A 11 0.96 8.67 -8.45
CA GLN A 11 -0.14 8.52 -9.43
C GLN A 11 0.21 7.56 -10.58
N GLN A 12 1.43 7.05 -10.60
CA GLN A 12 1.90 6.11 -11.62
C GLN A 12 1.29 4.73 -11.39
N LYS A 13 1.16 3.93 -12.44
CA LYS A 13 0.58 2.59 -12.33
C LYS A 13 1.55 1.70 -11.54
N VAL A 14 1.03 0.95 -10.59
CA VAL A 14 1.86 0.05 -9.77
C VAL A 14 2.49 -1.04 -10.63
N GLU A 15 1.81 -1.46 -11.70
CA GLU A 15 2.25 -2.48 -12.64
C GLU A 15 3.47 -2.06 -13.46
N ASP A 16 3.78 -0.75 -13.54
CA ASP A 16 4.98 -0.26 -14.20
C ASP A 16 6.24 -0.60 -13.37
N PHE A 17 6.10 -0.68 -12.05
CA PHE A 17 7.20 -0.88 -11.09
C PHE A 17 7.23 -2.27 -10.47
N TYR A 18 6.07 -2.92 -10.35
CA TYR A 18 5.92 -4.20 -9.68
C TYR A 18 5.22 -5.22 -10.57
N GLU A 19 5.68 -6.46 -10.49
CA GLU A 19 4.95 -7.63 -10.97
C GLU A 19 3.96 -8.05 -9.88
N ILE A 20 2.66 -8.03 -10.18
CA ILE A 20 1.61 -8.41 -9.23
C ILE A 20 1.34 -9.91 -9.38
N GLY A 21 1.48 -10.64 -8.28
CA GLY A 21 1.27 -12.08 -8.19
C GLY A 21 -0.08 -12.46 -7.57
N GLU A 22 -0.10 -13.62 -6.93
CA GLU A 22 -1.29 -14.20 -6.32
C GLU A 22 -1.82 -13.41 -5.12
N GLU A 23 -3.11 -13.61 -4.83
CA GLU A 23 -3.75 -13.10 -3.62
C GLU A 23 -3.24 -13.85 -2.39
N LEU A 24 -2.76 -13.09 -1.40
CA LEU A 24 -2.35 -13.59 -0.09
C LEU A 24 -3.50 -13.49 0.93
N GLY A 25 -4.45 -12.59 0.71
CA GLY A 25 -5.66 -12.50 1.51
C GLY A 25 -6.60 -11.38 1.05
N SER A 26 -7.88 -11.51 1.39
CA SER A 26 -8.92 -10.52 1.08
C SER A 26 -9.68 -10.13 2.34
N GLY A 27 -10.02 -8.85 2.41
CA GLY A 27 -10.89 -8.28 3.43
C GLY A 27 -11.99 -7.44 2.79
N GLN A 28 -12.86 -6.88 3.63
CA GLN A 28 -14.06 -6.14 3.18
C GLN A 28 -13.75 -4.95 2.25
N PHE A 29 -12.59 -4.31 2.43
CA PHE A 29 -12.22 -3.09 1.71
C PHE A 29 -10.82 -3.12 1.09
N ALA A 30 -10.10 -4.23 1.22
CA ALA A 30 -8.76 -4.36 0.69
C ALA A 30 -8.44 -5.79 0.28
N VAL A 31 -7.53 -5.93 -0.68
CA VAL A 31 -6.94 -7.22 -1.07
C VAL A 31 -5.43 -7.11 -0.93
N VAL A 32 -4.81 -8.12 -0.34
CA VAL A 32 -3.36 -8.23 -0.22
C VAL A 32 -2.87 -9.23 -1.26
N LYS A 33 -1.92 -8.84 -2.09
CA LYS A 33 -1.31 -9.71 -3.10
C LYS A 33 0.20 -9.75 -2.93
N ARG A 34 0.84 -10.85 -3.34
CA ARG A 34 2.29 -10.87 -3.49
C ARG A 34 2.66 -9.94 -4.64
N CYS A 35 3.74 -9.19 -4.52
CA CYS A 35 4.32 -8.47 -5.64
C CYS A 35 5.84 -8.54 -5.62
N LYS A 36 6.45 -8.32 -6.77
CA LYS A 36 7.90 -8.28 -6.93
C LYS A 36 8.31 -6.98 -7.59
N GLU A 37 9.19 -6.22 -6.96
CA GLU A 37 9.73 -4.99 -7.54
C GLU A 37 10.63 -5.34 -8.72
N LYS A 38 10.35 -4.75 -9.89
CA LYS A 38 11.05 -5.08 -11.14
C LYS A 38 12.52 -4.69 -11.14
N SER A 39 12.87 -3.58 -10.48
CA SER A 39 14.24 -3.05 -10.43
C SER A 39 15.16 -3.86 -9.51
N THR A 40 14.67 -4.27 -8.35
CA THR A 40 15.47 -4.95 -7.30
C THR A 40 15.26 -6.46 -7.30
N GLY A 41 14.16 -6.94 -7.87
CA GLY A 41 13.71 -8.32 -7.78
C GLY A 41 13.18 -8.72 -6.40
N MET A 42 13.06 -7.77 -5.47
CA MET A 42 12.64 -8.03 -4.09
C MET A 42 11.12 -8.28 -4.02
N GLU A 43 10.72 -9.26 -3.21
CA GLU A 43 9.32 -9.64 -3.03
C GLU A 43 8.71 -8.92 -1.82
N TYR A 44 7.49 -8.44 -2.00
CA TYR A 44 6.68 -7.70 -1.03
C TYR A 44 5.24 -8.23 -1.00
N ALA A 45 4.47 -7.75 -0.03
CA ALA A 45 3.02 -7.85 -0.02
C ALA A 45 2.43 -6.47 -0.35
N ALA A 46 1.64 -6.36 -1.41
CA ALA A 46 0.95 -5.13 -1.79
C ALA A 46 -0.49 -5.14 -1.29
N LYS A 47 -0.90 -4.12 -0.54
CA LYS A 47 -2.27 -3.99 0.00
C LYS A 47 -3.08 -2.98 -0.82
N PHE A 48 -3.95 -3.50 -1.68
CA PHE A 48 -4.82 -2.72 -2.54
C PHE A 48 -6.08 -2.29 -1.80
N ILE A 49 -6.20 -1.01 -1.45
CA ILE A 49 -7.34 -0.47 -0.70
C ILE A 49 -8.36 0.19 -1.63
N LYS A 50 -9.63 -0.21 -1.51
CA LYS A 50 -10.73 0.41 -2.27
C LYS A 50 -11.07 1.77 -1.69
N LYS A 51 -10.60 2.85 -2.33
CA LYS A 51 -10.92 4.23 -1.95
C LYS A 51 -12.41 4.52 -2.10
N ARG A 52 -12.95 5.27 -1.14
CA ARG A 52 -14.32 5.78 -1.20
C ARG A 52 -14.46 6.86 -2.29
N GLN A 53 -15.40 6.66 -3.21
CA GLN A 53 -15.59 7.56 -4.37
C GLN A 53 -16.27 8.90 -4.04
N SER A 54 -17.04 8.98 -2.94
CA SER A 54 -17.75 10.21 -2.53
C SER A 54 -18.01 10.24 -1.03
N ARG A 55 -18.11 11.45 -0.44
CA ARG A 55 -18.43 11.63 0.99
C ARG A 55 -19.76 11.00 1.42
N ALA A 56 -20.71 10.91 0.49
CA ALA A 56 -22.02 10.28 0.70
C ALA A 56 -22.01 8.74 0.55
N SER A 57 -20.97 8.16 -0.05
CA SER A 57 -20.87 6.71 -0.20
C SER A 57 -20.52 6.05 1.14
N ARG A 58 -21.15 4.92 1.45
CA ARG A 58 -20.76 4.03 2.56
C ARG A 58 -19.80 2.91 2.13
N ARG A 59 -19.43 2.85 0.84
CA ARG A 59 -18.55 1.80 0.28
C ARG A 59 -17.13 2.31 0.08
N GLY A 60 -16.15 1.63 0.68
CA GLY A 60 -14.72 1.94 0.58
C GLY A 60 -14.19 2.78 1.74
N VAL A 61 -12.87 2.90 1.83
CA VAL A 61 -12.16 3.56 2.94
C VAL A 61 -12.00 5.05 2.67
N ARG A 62 -12.17 5.87 3.72
CA ARG A 62 -11.96 7.33 3.64
C ARG A 62 -10.49 7.63 3.39
N ARG A 63 -10.19 8.72 2.68
CA ARG A 63 -8.80 9.09 2.36
C ARG A 63 -7.98 9.31 3.63
N GLU A 64 -8.59 9.93 4.63
CA GLU A 64 -7.96 10.26 5.91
C GLU A 64 -7.57 8.99 6.71
N GLU A 65 -8.33 7.90 6.55
CA GLU A 65 -8.01 6.60 7.15
C GLU A 65 -6.87 5.90 6.42
N ILE A 66 -6.83 5.99 5.08
CA ILE A 66 -5.72 5.45 4.28
C ILE A 66 -4.42 6.19 4.62
N GLU A 67 -4.45 7.51 4.71
CA GLU A 67 -3.28 8.33 5.08
C GLU A 67 -2.77 8.01 6.49
N ARG A 68 -3.68 7.86 7.46
CA ARG A 68 -3.31 7.45 8.83
C ARG A 68 -2.63 6.08 8.84
N GLU A 69 -3.14 5.13 8.06
CA GLU A 69 -2.54 3.80 7.98
C GLU A 69 -1.12 3.85 7.37
N VAL A 70 -0.93 4.65 6.31
CA VAL A 70 0.39 4.89 5.69
C VAL A 70 1.37 5.50 6.69
N ASP A 71 0.95 6.51 7.44
CA ASP A 71 1.81 7.20 8.42
C ASP A 71 2.25 6.25 9.53
N ILE A 72 1.33 5.47 10.09
CA ILE A 72 1.65 4.46 11.11
C ILE A 72 2.64 3.42 10.56
N LEU A 73 2.45 2.95 9.33
CA LEU A 73 3.34 1.95 8.74
C LEU A 73 4.74 2.53 8.46
N ARG A 74 4.85 3.78 8.03
CA ARG A 74 6.14 4.46 7.86
C ARG A 74 6.91 4.54 9.18
N ASP A 75 6.22 4.81 10.28
CA ASP A 75 6.83 4.84 11.61
C ASP A 75 7.28 3.45 12.09
N LEU A 76 6.63 2.37 11.62
CA LEU A 76 6.93 1.00 12.01
C LEU A 76 8.02 0.32 11.16
N VAL A 77 8.25 0.76 9.92
CA VAL A 77 9.24 0.17 8.98
C VAL A 77 10.70 0.30 9.47
N GLY A 78 10.95 0.98 10.60
CA GLY A 78 12.22 0.96 11.33
C GLY A 78 12.57 -0.37 12.03
N LYS A 79 11.75 -1.44 11.95
CA LYS A 79 12.09 -2.77 12.51
C LYS A 79 12.02 -3.89 11.47
N PRO A 80 13.15 -4.57 11.17
CA PRO A 80 13.08 -5.84 10.47
C PRO A 80 12.52 -6.86 11.46
N ARG A 81 11.48 -7.61 11.08
CA ARG A 81 11.25 -9.00 11.54
C ARG A 81 9.97 -9.63 10.99
N GLY A 82 10.16 -10.52 10.03
CA GLY A 82 9.49 -11.82 9.97
C GLY A 82 10.56 -12.91 9.79
N PRO A 83 10.30 -14.19 10.13
CA PRO A 83 11.29 -15.27 10.06
C PRO A 83 11.85 -15.53 8.65
N THR A 84 11.30 -14.88 7.62
CA THR A 84 11.67 -15.01 6.21
C THR A 84 12.53 -13.86 5.66
N GLY A 85 12.87 -12.84 6.46
CA GLY A 85 13.77 -11.75 6.03
C GLY A 85 13.24 -10.84 4.90
N ARG A 86 11.95 -10.93 4.54
CA ARG A 86 11.35 -10.15 3.44
C ARG A 86 10.65 -8.90 3.99
N PRO A 87 10.82 -7.72 3.36
CA PRO A 87 10.07 -6.52 3.73
C PRO A 87 8.57 -6.75 3.50
N LEU A 88 7.80 -6.57 4.57
CA LEU A 88 6.34 -6.62 4.52
C LEU A 88 5.84 -5.20 4.27
N VAL A 89 5.03 -5.05 3.22
CA VAL A 89 4.18 -3.91 2.86
C VAL A 89 4.77 -2.90 1.85
N ALA A 90 4.23 -2.97 0.63
CA ALA A 90 4.11 -1.81 -0.26
C ALA A 90 2.64 -1.36 -0.24
N LEU A 91 2.36 -0.17 0.30
CA LEU A 91 1.05 0.49 0.18
C LEU A 91 1.00 1.36 -1.07
#